data_AF-K2DRI7-F1
#
_entry.id   AF-K2DRI7-F1
#
_cell.length_a   1.000
_cell.length_b   1.000
_cell.length_c   1.000
_cell.angle_alpha   90.00
_cell.angle_beta   90.00
_cell.angle_gamma   90.00
#
_symmetry.space_group_name_H-M   'P 1'
#
loop_
_entity.id
_entity.type
_entity.pdbx_description
1 polymer ?
#
loop_
_entity_poly.entity_id
_entity_poly.type
_entity_poly.pdbx_seq_one_letter_code
_entity_poly.pdbx_strand_id
1 'polypeptide(L)'
;MGDKTKKRNGEKLLRKQVYDFLVEYLGSQNVEDCCGQYEFGCDLIFYQNDPFGIKRRYGIQLKDTDLNGTEINEVLGQLCIAFGHRFATEDRLLDGVYIITSGTITRGAFEKIKEANIGFRNVWVLDKNLLSPALVNKTNVNKFQQGINKEI
;
A
#
# COMPACT_ATOMS: atom_id res chain seq x y z
N MET A 1 22.25 -17.19 -5.02
CA MET A 1 22.49 -15.85 -4.42
C MET A 1 22.00 -14.66 -5.26
N GLY A 2 21.75 -14.80 -6.58
CA GLY A 2 21.33 -13.65 -7.42
C GLY A 2 19.87 -13.21 -7.35
N ASP A 3 18.97 -14.05 -6.83
CA ASP A 3 17.51 -13.82 -6.91
C ASP A 3 16.98 -12.90 -5.80
N LYS A 4 17.46 -13.09 -4.56
CA LYS A 4 17.10 -12.23 -3.41
C LYS A 4 17.57 -10.78 -3.57
N THR A 5 18.73 -10.58 -4.19
CA THR A 5 19.28 -9.23 -4.43
C THR A 5 18.49 -8.48 -5.50
N LYS A 6 17.98 -9.19 -6.53
CA LYS A 6 17.10 -8.60 -7.56
C LYS A 6 15.76 -8.19 -6.99
N LYS A 7 15.09 -9.08 -6.23
CA LYS A 7 13.81 -8.78 -5.57
C LYS A 7 13.90 -7.54 -4.67
N ARG A 8 14.99 -7.44 -3.89
CA ARG A 8 15.24 -6.31 -2.99
C ARG A 8 15.50 -4.98 -3.73
N ASN A 9 16.05 -5.02 -4.94
CA ASN A 9 16.25 -3.84 -5.77
C ASN A 9 14.96 -3.39 -6.46
N GLY A 10 14.10 -4.33 -6.85
CA GLY A 10 12.81 -4.03 -7.45
C GLY A 10 11.82 -3.39 -6.48
N GLU A 11 11.72 -3.90 -5.23
CA GLU A 11 10.90 -3.28 -4.19
C GLU A 11 11.38 -1.86 -3.84
N LYS A 12 12.69 -1.61 -3.83
CA LYS A 12 13.24 -0.26 -3.66
C LYS A 12 12.82 0.69 -4.78
N LEU A 13 12.86 0.23 -6.03
CA LEU A 13 12.45 1.04 -7.17
C LEU A 13 10.94 1.33 -7.13
N LEU A 14 10.13 0.30 -6.87
CA LEU A 14 8.68 0.43 -6.70
C LEU A 14 8.34 1.42 -5.59
N ARG A 15 9.03 1.32 -4.44
CA ARG A 15 8.87 2.25 -3.32
C ARG A 15 9.19 3.68 -3.70
N LYS A 16 10.29 3.92 -4.40
CA LYS A 16 10.63 5.26 -4.88
C LYS A 16 9.52 5.80 -5.80
N GLN A 17 9.05 5.00 -6.74
CA GLN A 17 7.99 5.41 -7.67
C GLN A 17 6.69 5.76 -6.96
N VAL A 18 6.30 4.96 -5.97
CA VAL A 18 5.10 5.22 -5.16
C VAL A 18 5.30 6.46 -4.29
N TYR A 19 6.47 6.62 -3.67
CA TYR A 19 6.80 7.82 -2.88
C TYR A 19 6.68 9.10 -3.73
N ASP A 20 7.35 9.11 -4.89
CA ASP A 20 7.29 10.24 -5.82
C ASP A 20 5.82 10.50 -6.24
N PHE A 21 5.04 9.45 -6.49
CA PHE A 21 3.61 9.57 -6.82
C PHE A 21 2.79 10.25 -5.71
N LEU A 22 2.98 9.83 -4.45
CA LEU A 22 2.27 10.40 -3.29
C LEU A 22 2.58 11.90 -3.12
N VAL A 23 3.87 12.25 -3.19
CA VAL A 23 4.32 13.62 -2.95
C VAL A 23 3.99 14.54 -4.11
N GLU A 24 4.31 14.14 -5.35
CA GLU A 24 4.22 15.02 -6.51
C GLU A 24 2.81 15.10 -7.10
N TYR A 25 1.99 14.04 -6.96
CA TYR A 25 0.72 13.95 -7.67
C TYR A 25 -0.50 13.92 -6.76
N LEU A 26 -0.43 13.21 -5.63
CA LEU A 26 -1.55 13.20 -4.67
C LEU A 26 -1.51 14.38 -3.68
N GLY A 27 -0.39 15.09 -3.62
CA GLY A 27 -0.16 16.14 -2.63
C GLY A 27 -0.25 15.61 -1.20
N SER A 28 0.11 14.34 -1.00
CA SER A 28 0.08 13.69 0.30
C SER A 28 1.07 14.35 1.26
N GLN A 29 0.69 14.44 2.52
CA GLN A 29 1.46 15.11 3.57
C GLN A 29 2.22 14.10 4.41
N ASN A 30 3.38 14.51 4.94
CA ASN A 30 4.21 13.72 5.86
C ASN A 30 4.41 12.27 5.37
N VAL A 31 4.88 12.11 4.13
CA VAL A 31 5.21 10.78 3.58
C VAL A 31 6.51 10.29 4.23
N GLU A 32 6.40 9.22 5.01
CA GLU A 32 7.48 8.59 5.77
C GLU A 32 7.85 7.25 5.12
N ASP A 33 9.15 7.01 4.94
CA ASP A 33 9.69 5.71 4.52
C ASP A 33 10.07 4.89 5.76
N CYS A 34 9.35 3.79 5.97
CA CYS A 34 9.46 2.95 7.15
C CYS A 34 10.27 1.66 6.90
N CYS A 35 10.76 1.44 5.68
CA CYS A 35 11.41 0.19 5.32
C CYS A 35 12.73 0.00 6.08
N GLY A 36 12.89 -1.16 6.74
CA GLY A 36 14.08 -1.53 7.51
C GLY A 36 13.81 -1.91 8.96
N GLN A 37 14.61 -1.40 9.89
CA GLN A 37 14.53 -1.81 11.31
C GLN A 37 13.25 -1.32 12.03
N TYR A 38 12.49 -0.42 11.39
CA TYR A 38 11.25 0.15 11.91
C TYR A 38 10.05 -0.16 11.00
N GLU A 39 10.11 -1.28 10.29
CA GLU A 39 9.07 -1.71 9.36
C GLU A 39 7.89 -2.29 10.16
N PHE A 40 7.01 -1.40 10.63
CA PHE A 40 5.83 -1.75 11.43
C PHE A 40 4.69 -2.32 10.55
N GLY A 41 5.04 -3.24 9.64
CA GLY A 41 4.09 -3.85 8.70
C GLY A 41 3.68 -2.96 7.52
N CYS A 42 4.36 -1.84 7.29
CA CYS A 42 4.21 -0.97 6.13
C CYS A 42 5.58 -0.48 5.67
N ASP A 43 5.74 -0.31 4.36
CA ASP A 43 6.93 0.29 3.74
C ASP A 43 6.87 1.81 3.72
N LEU A 44 5.67 2.38 3.52
CA LEU A 44 5.42 3.82 3.52
C LEU A 44 4.22 4.16 4.41
N ILE A 45 4.24 5.36 4.99
CA ILE A 45 3.10 5.96 5.70
C ILE A 45 2.91 7.37 5.21
N PHE A 46 1.66 7.80 5.07
CA PHE A 46 1.36 9.16 4.63
C PHE A 46 0.04 9.66 5.20
N TYR A 47 -0.20 10.95 5.06
CA TYR A 47 -1.47 11.58 5.40
C TYR A 47 -2.14 12.17 4.16
N GLN A 48 -3.46 12.07 4.11
CA GLN A 48 -4.28 12.66 3.06
C GLN A 48 -5.54 13.22 3.69
N ASN A 49 -6.00 14.37 3.21
CA ASN A 49 -7.32 14.88 3.59
C ASN A 49 -8.39 14.14 2.77
N ASP A 50 -9.43 13.66 3.46
CA ASP A 50 -10.62 13.15 2.78
C ASP A 50 -11.43 14.30 2.15
N PRO A 51 -12.49 14.02 1.36
CA PRO A 51 -13.28 15.06 0.72
C PRO A 51 -13.93 16.07 1.67
N PHE A 52 -14.02 15.75 2.96
CA PHE A 52 -14.56 16.63 4.00
C PHE A 52 -13.46 17.43 4.73
N GLY A 53 -12.21 17.31 4.29
CA GLY A 53 -11.06 17.98 4.89
C GLY A 53 -10.52 17.30 6.13
N ILE A 54 -10.98 16.08 6.47
CA ILE A 54 -10.48 15.36 7.63
C ILE A 54 -9.16 14.70 7.27
N LYS A 55 -8.11 14.98 8.06
CA LYS A 55 -6.80 14.37 7.88
C LYS A 55 -6.82 12.89 8.30
N ARG A 56 -6.56 12.01 7.32
CA ARG A 56 -6.50 10.55 7.46
C ARG A 56 -5.06 10.08 7.32
N ARG A 57 -4.70 9.04 8.06
CA ARG A 57 -3.38 8.40 8.02
C ARG A 57 -3.49 7.04 7.35
N TYR A 58 -2.64 6.80 6.35
CA TYR A 58 -2.64 5.57 5.57
C TYR A 58 -1.27 4.92 5.58
N GLY A 59 -1.27 3.58 5.57
CA GLY A 59 -0.06 2.77 5.35
C GLY A 59 -0.03 2.22 3.93
N ILE A 60 1.16 1.90 3.43
CA ILE A 60 1.36 1.17 2.18
C ILE A 60 2.30 -0.01 2.43
N GLN A 61 1.87 -1.21 2.06
CA GLN A 61 2.71 -2.39 1.93
C GLN A 61 2.98 -2.68 0.46
N LEU A 62 4.25 -2.70 0.08
CA LEU A 62 4.74 -2.92 -1.28
C LEU A 62 5.22 -4.36 -1.44
N LYS A 63 5.04 -4.92 -2.64
CA LYS A 63 5.64 -6.19 -3.06
C LYS A 63 6.02 -6.13 -4.54
N ASP A 64 7.26 -6.49 -4.88
CA ASP A 64 7.70 -6.60 -6.28
C ASP A 64 7.54 -8.05 -6.79
N THR A 65 6.32 -8.58 -6.74
CA THR A 65 6.01 -9.96 -7.15
C THR A 65 4.51 -10.17 -7.30
N ASP A 66 4.10 -11.18 -8.07
CA ASP A 66 2.72 -11.67 -8.04
C ASP A 66 2.30 -12.06 -6.61
N LEU A 67 1.09 -11.69 -6.21
CA LEU A 67 0.51 -12.09 -4.93
C LEU A 67 -0.37 -13.34 -5.13
N ASN A 68 0.14 -14.46 -4.64
CA ASN A 68 -0.57 -15.73 -4.58
C ASN A 68 -0.81 -16.15 -3.11
N GLY A 69 -1.33 -17.36 -2.91
CA GLY A 69 -1.75 -17.86 -1.61
C GLY A 69 -0.70 -17.82 -0.50
N THR A 70 0.60 -17.88 -0.81
CA THR A 70 1.69 -17.82 0.18
C THR A 70 2.11 -16.38 0.48
N GLU A 71 2.43 -15.59 -0.55
CA GLU A 71 2.84 -14.19 -0.44
C GLU A 71 1.76 -13.36 0.24
N ILE A 72 0.48 -13.67 0.02
CA ILE A 72 -0.59 -12.93 0.66
C ILE A 72 -0.67 -13.20 2.16
N ASN A 73 -0.34 -14.39 2.65
CA ASN A 73 -0.33 -14.66 4.08
C ASN A 73 0.74 -13.83 4.79
N GLU A 74 1.90 -13.63 4.14
CA GLU A 74 2.94 -12.74 4.65
C GLU A 74 2.44 -11.30 4.75
N VAL A 75 1.80 -10.80 3.69
CA VAL A 75 1.20 -9.46 3.67
C VAL A 75 0.13 -9.30 4.75
N LEU A 76 -0.75 -10.29 4.94
CA LEU A 76 -1.77 -10.25 6.00
C LEU A 76 -1.14 -10.21 7.39
N GLY A 77 -0.02 -10.91 7.61
CA GLY A 77 0.76 -10.82 8.84
C GLY A 77 1.36 -9.42 9.06
N GLN A 78 1.85 -8.78 7.99
CA GLN A 78 2.31 -7.39 8.03
C GLN A 78 1.15 -6.43 8.36
N LEU A 79 -0.04 -6.64 7.80
CA LEU A 79 -1.24 -5.85 8.12
C LEU A 79 -1.66 -5.99 9.59
N CYS A 80 -1.59 -7.19 10.19
CA CYS A 80 -1.81 -7.37 11.62
C CYS A 80 -0.95 -6.42 12.46
N ILE A 81 0.33 -6.29 12.09
CA ILE A 81 1.28 -5.43 12.79
C ILE A 81 0.93 -3.96 12.54
N ALA A 82 0.67 -3.59 11.28
CA ALA A 82 0.39 -2.22 10.89
C ALA A 82 -0.84 -1.63 11.58
N PHE A 83 -1.95 -2.39 11.66
CA PHE A 83 -3.16 -1.96 12.34
C PHE A 83 -3.06 -2.04 13.87
N GLY A 84 -2.16 -2.86 14.40
CA GLY A 84 -1.90 -2.97 15.85
C GLY A 84 -0.91 -1.94 16.39
N HIS A 85 -0.12 -1.30 15.53
CA HIS A 85 0.93 -0.39 15.94
C HIS A 85 0.42 1.05 16.11
N ARG A 86 0.73 1.64 17.28
CA ARG A 86 0.51 3.07 17.55
C ARG A 86 1.75 3.83 17.14
N PHE A 87 1.62 4.63 16.09
CA PHE A 87 2.73 5.39 15.56
C PHE A 87 2.98 6.66 16.41
N ALA A 88 4.23 6.81 16.86
CA ALA A 88 4.63 7.51 18.09
C ALA A 88 4.30 9.00 18.23
N THR A 89 3.92 9.70 17.15
CA THR A 89 3.70 11.16 17.21
C THR A 89 2.29 11.57 17.58
N GLU A 90 1.27 10.73 17.36
CA GLU A 90 -0.14 11.10 17.57
C GLU A 90 -0.96 10.05 18.33
N ASP A 91 -0.34 8.94 18.77
CA ASP A 91 -1.03 7.80 19.42
C ASP A 91 -2.24 7.29 18.61
N ARG A 92 -2.16 7.42 17.27
CA ARG A 92 -3.25 7.17 16.34
C ARG A 92 -2.93 5.95 15.48
N LEU A 93 -3.95 5.11 15.29
CA LEU A 93 -3.93 3.96 14.38
C LEU A 93 -4.07 4.42 12.92
N LEU A 94 -3.72 3.55 11.98
CA LEU A 94 -3.97 3.78 10.56
C LEU A 94 -5.49 3.80 10.29
N ASP A 95 -5.94 4.76 9.47
CA ASP A 95 -7.32 4.81 8.95
C ASP A 95 -7.54 3.79 7.83
N GLY A 96 -6.47 3.30 7.20
CA GLY A 96 -6.50 2.23 6.19
C GLY A 96 -5.11 1.90 5.64
N VAL A 97 -5.03 0.83 4.85
CA VAL A 97 -3.77 0.36 4.25
C VAL A 97 -3.94 0.02 2.78
N TYR A 98 -2.96 0.40 1.96
CA TYR A 98 -2.86 0.00 0.57
C TYR A 98 -1.85 -1.15 0.43
N ILE A 99 -2.25 -2.24 -0.23
CA ILE A 99 -1.35 -3.26 -0.74
C ILE A 99 -1.06 -2.90 -2.19
N ILE A 100 0.20 -2.64 -2.53
CA ILE A 100 0.60 -2.33 -3.90
C ILE A 100 1.60 -3.36 -4.38
N THR A 101 1.34 -3.92 -5.56
CA THR A 101 2.25 -4.87 -6.20
C THR A 101 2.54 -4.50 -7.65
N SER A 102 3.80 -4.72 -8.08
CA SER A 102 4.20 -4.66 -9.49
C SER A 102 3.72 -5.87 -10.30
N GLY A 103 3.24 -6.92 -9.62
CA GLY A 103 2.69 -8.14 -10.18
C GLY A 103 1.17 -8.13 -10.27
N THR A 104 0.61 -9.31 -10.50
CA THR A 104 -0.83 -9.59 -10.49
C THR A 104 -1.25 -10.21 -9.17
N ILE A 105 -2.56 -10.20 -8.93
CA ILE A 105 -3.15 -10.78 -7.73
C ILE A 105 -4.10 -11.88 -8.17
N THR A 106 -3.83 -13.08 -7.68
CA THR A 106 -4.70 -14.21 -7.97
C THR A 106 -6.06 -14.01 -7.29
N ARG A 107 -7.12 -14.55 -7.88
CA ARG A 107 -8.47 -14.51 -7.28
C ARG A 107 -8.47 -15.03 -5.84
N GLY A 108 -7.79 -16.14 -5.58
CA GLY A 108 -7.70 -16.71 -4.23
C GLY A 108 -7.00 -15.80 -3.22
N ALA A 109 -5.94 -15.09 -3.63
CA ALA A 109 -5.30 -14.09 -2.78
C ALA A 109 -6.23 -12.90 -2.51
N PHE A 110 -6.98 -12.45 -3.51
CA PHE A 110 -7.94 -11.36 -3.36
C PHE A 110 -9.09 -11.71 -2.40
N GLU A 111 -9.64 -12.93 -2.49
CA GLU A 111 -10.67 -13.38 -1.54
C GLU A 111 -10.12 -13.45 -0.10
N LYS A 112 -8.88 -13.90 0.11
CA LYS A 112 -8.24 -13.86 1.43
C LYS A 112 -8.14 -12.44 2.01
N ILE A 113 -7.84 -11.45 1.17
CA ILE A 113 -7.81 -10.05 1.60
C ILE A 113 -9.21 -9.61 2.02
N LYS A 114 -10.24 -9.94 1.24
CA LYS A 114 -11.64 -9.63 1.58
C LYS A 114 -12.06 -10.25 2.91
N GLU A 115 -11.76 -11.53 3.11
CA GLU A 115 -12.03 -12.23 4.37
C GLU A 115 -11.28 -11.56 5.54
N ALA A 116 -10.02 -11.17 5.34
CA ALA A 116 -9.25 -10.46 6.35
C ALA A 116 -9.76 -9.03 6.61
N ASN A 117 -10.39 -8.38 5.63
CA ASN A 117 -11.02 -7.05 5.74
C ASN A 117 -12.26 -7.05 6.68
N ILE A 118 -12.69 -8.22 7.15
CA ILE A 118 -13.66 -8.30 8.26
C ILE A 118 -12.98 -7.85 9.57
N GLY A 119 -11.68 -8.13 9.73
CA GLY A 119 -10.86 -7.73 10.88
C GLY A 119 -10.06 -6.44 10.67
N PHE A 120 -9.59 -6.19 9.46
CA PHE A 120 -8.90 -4.96 9.07
C PHE A 120 -9.89 -3.95 8.50
N ARG A 121 -9.86 -2.69 8.96
CA ARG A 121 -10.72 -1.66 8.38
C ARG A 121 -9.98 -1.00 7.22
N ASN A 122 -10.61 -0.97 6.05
CA ASN A 122 -10.17 -0.21 4.88
C ASN A 122 -8.82 -0.66 4.29
N VAL A 123 -8.76 -1.92 3.84
CA VAL A 123 -7.65 -2.40 3.01
C VAL A 123 -7.99 -2.26 1.53
N TRP A 124 -7.13 -1.56 0.78
CA TRP A 124 -7.20 -1.42 -0.67
C TRP A 124 -6.04 -2.12 -1.35
N VAL A 125 -6.24 -2.51 -2.60
CA VAL A 125 -5.31 -3.34 -3.33
C VAL A 125 -5.09 -2.81 -4.74
N LEU A 126 -3.83 -2.59 -5.11
CA LEU A 126 -3.42 -2.10 -6.42
C LEU A 126 -2.40 -3.07 -7.03
N ASP A 127 -2.81 -3.73 -8.11
CA ASP A 127 -1.93 -4.61 -8.89
C ASP A 127 -1.32 -3.87 -10.08
N LYS A 128 -0.50 -4.55 -10.88
CA LYS A 128 0.13 -3.98 -12.08
C LYS A 128 -0.85 -3.33 -13.06
N ASN A 129 -2.08 -3.84 -13.15
CA ASN A 129 -3.08 -3.35 -14.09
C ASN A 129 -3.66 -2.01 -13.65
N LEU A 130 -3.70 -1.76 -12.33
CA LEU A 130 -4.14 -0.51 -11.73
C LEU A 130 -2.97 0.47 -11.50
N LEU A 131 -1.80 -0.05 -11.19
CA LEU A 131 -0.61 0.73 -10.86
C LEU A 131 0.05 1.34 -12.09
N SER A 132 0.21 0.58 -13.18
CA SER A 132 0.91 1.08 -14.37
C SER A 132 0.23 2.29 -15.01
N PRO A 133 -1.10 2.38 -15.14
CA PRO A 133 -1.73 3.61 -15.63
C PRO A 133 -1.61 4.77 -14.64
N ALA A 134 -1.65 4.50 -13.32
CA ALA A 134 -1.54 5.53 -12.29
C ALA A 134 -0.13 6.14 -12.22
N LEU A 135 0.92 5.33 -12.40
CA LEU A 135 2.30 5.78 -12.37
C LEU A 135 2.78 6.38 -13.72
N VAL A 136 2.21 5.97 -14.85
CA VAL A 136 2.67 6.39 -16.20
C VAL A 136 1.90 7.59 -16.76
N ASN A 137 0.60 7.74 -16.45
CA ASN A 137 -0.20 8.83 -17.00
C ASN A 137 -0.41 9.97 -15.99
N LYS A 138 0.37 11.04 -16.17
CA LYS A 138 0.25 12.34 -15.47
C LYS A 138 -1.16 12.95 -15.51
N THR A 139 -2.01 12.51 -16.43
CA THR A 139 -3.39 12.98 -16.65
C THR A 139 -4.48 12.07 -16.07
N ASN A 140 -4.14 10.90 -15.48
CA ASN A 140 -5.12 9.89 -15.02
C ASN A 140 -5.23 9.76 -13.47
N VAL A 141 -4.85 10.78 -12.71
CA VAL A 141 -5.04 10.83 -11.24
C VAL A 141 -6.51 10.53 -10.85
N ASN A 142 -7.46 10.93 -11.69
CA ASN A 142 -8.89 10.66 -11.50
C ASN A 142 -9.27 9.17 -11.51
N LYS A 143 -8.50 8.29 -12.20
CA LYS A 143 -8.77 6.83 -12.18
C LYS A 143 -8.25 6.15 -10.92
N PHE A 144 -7.20 6.68 -10.30
CA PHE A 144 -6.75 6.23 -8.98
C PHE A 144 -7.83 6.51 -7.93
N GLN A 145 -8.40 7.72 -7.94
CA GLN A 145 -9.54 8.08 -7.09
C GLN A 145 -10.79 7.24 -7.37
N GLN A 146 -11.06 6.87 -8.62
CA GLN A 146 -12.18 5.96 -8.97
C GLN A 146 -11.90 4.49 -8.66
N GLY A 147 -10.64 4.04 -8.66
CA GLY A 147 -10.23 2.71 -8.23
C GLY A 147 -10.39 2.50 -6.72
N ILE A 148 -10.23 3.57 -5.93
CA ILE A 148 -10.58 3.62 -4.50
C ILE A 148 -12.09 3.45 -4.29
N ASN A 149 -12.92 3.87 -5.25
CA ASN A 149 -14.39 3.73 -5.23
C ASN A 149 -14.90 2.37 -5.73
N LYS A 150 -14.03 1.41 -6.07
CA LYS A 150 -14.44 0.00 -6.05
C LYS A 150 -14.37 -0.48 -4.61
N GLU A 151 -15.33 0.00 -3.81
CA GLU A 151 -15.67 -0.62 -2.54
C GLU A 151 -15.91 -2.12 -2.76
N ILE A 152 -15.45 -2.90 -1.78
CA ILE A 152 -15.91 -4.27 -1.56
C ILE A 152 -17.33 -4.18 -0.99
#